data_AF-A0A7V2IP61-F1
#
_entry.id   AF-A0A7V2IP61-F1
#
_cell.length_a   1.000
_cell.length_b   1.000
_cell.length_c   1.000
_cell.angle_alpha   90.00
_cell.angle_beta   90.00
_cell.angle_gamma   90.00
#
_symmetry.space_group_name_H-M   'P 1'
#
loop_
_entity.id
_entity.type
_entity.pdbx_description
1 polymer ?
#
loop_
_entity_poly.entity_id
_entity_poly.type
_entity_poly.pdbx_seq_one_letter_code
_entity_poly.pdbx_strand_id
1 'polypeptide(L)'
;MDRARMLLILGVLLPVAGCLDDLDRATRQTTAGLFGSTDTRTEADLLEIDQVAKLTRDSAKFEGFMAIASRPSLPPRIQAHLARRVMDSLYSEKDIQAVLEQLMDGRFSCEAKKEILQNLNRFKSNDIRTELLLRINRMSGCFEEPADASEAAHAS
;
A
#
# COMPACT_ATOMS: atom_id res chain seq x y z
N MET A 1 -31.43 -9.26 -54.49
CA MET A 1 -32.35 -8.87 -53.40
C MET A 1 -32.20 -9.88 -52.27
N ASP A 2 -32.32 -9.38 -51.06
CA ASP A 2 -31.52 -9.68 -49.86
C ASP A 2 -31.25 -11.12 -49.42
N ARG A 3 -29.99 -11.30 -48.98
CA ARG A 3 -29.43 -12.46 -48.28
C ARG A 3 -29.54 -12.20 -46.78
N ALA A 4 -30.17 -13.10 -46.03
CA ALA A 4 -29.98 -13.19 -44.59
C ALA A 4 -29.93 -14.66 -44.15
N ARG A 5 -28.73 -15.25 -44.26
CA ARG A 5 -28.28 -16.39 -43.47
C ARG A 5 -27.11 -15.87 -42.65
N MET A 6 -27.11 -16.01 -41.32
CA MET A 6 -25.93 -16.56 -40.65
C MET A 6 -26.20 -16.91 -39.18
N LEU A 7 -26.01 -18.19 -38.93
CA LEU A 7 -25.81 -18.85 -37.66
C LEU A 7 -24.44 -18.47 -37.05
N LEU A 8 -24.39 -18.56 -35.72
CA LEU A 8 -23.32 -19.07 -34.85
C LEU A 8 -21.94 -18.38 -34.78
N ILE A 9 -21.66 -17.88 -33.58
CA ILE A 9 -20.46 -18.08 -32.72
C ILE A 9 -19.09 -18.14 -33.42
N LEU A 10 -18.24 -17.13 -33.17
CA LEU A 10 -16.86 -17.29 -32.62
C LEU A 10 -16.23 -15.90 -32.43
N GLY A 11 -15.49 -15.71 -31.34
CA GLY A 11 -14.95 -14.43 -30.90
C GLY A 11 -13.78 -13.88 -31.72
N VAL A 12 -13.27 -12.73 -31.29
CA VAL A 12 -11.88 -12.24 -31.42
C VAL A 12 -11.82 -10.78 -30.91
N LEU A 13 -10.88 -10.51 -29.98
CA LEU A 13 -9.96 -9.35 -29.83
C LEU A 13 -10.48 -7.93 -30.16
N LEU A 14 -10.14 -6.82 -29.49
CA LEU A 14 -9.16 -6.38 -28.49
C LEU A 14 -9.52 -4.88 -28.22
N PRO A 15 -8.76 -4.10 -27.40
CA PRO A 15 -9.24 -2.99 -26.60
C PRO A 15 -9.33 -1.69 -27.39
N VAL A 16 -10.06 -0.73 -26.83
CA VAL A 16 -10.02 0.67 -27.22
C VAL A 16 -8.63 1.22 -26.90
N ALA A 17 -7.72 1.10 -27.86
CA ALA A 17 -6.50 1.86 -27.95
C ALA A 17 -6.87 3.32 -28.27
N GLY A 18 -6.90 4.15 -27.24
CA GLY A 18 -6.91 5.60 -27.31
C GLY A 18 -5.85 6.14 -26.37
N CYS A 19 -4.63 5.60 -26.46
CA CYS A 19 -3.47 6.12 -25.77
C CYS A 19 -3.15 7.51 -26.32
N LEU A 20 -3.17 8.48 -25.42
CA LEU A 20 -2.53 9.78 -25.53
C LEU A 20 -1.02 9.59 -25.72
N ASP A 21 -0.61 9.19 -26.91
CA ASP A 21 0.77 9.23 -27.38
C ASP A 21 1.13 10.69 -27.71
N ASP A 22 1.45 11.52 -26.70
CA ASP A 22 2.33 12.69 -26.91
C ASP A 22 2.79 13.46 -25.64
N LEU A 23 2.83 12.84 -24.44
CA LEU A 23 3.34 13.55 -23.24
C LEU A 23 4.34 12.80 -22.36
N ASP A 24 4.86 11.63 -22.78
CA ASP A 24 5.82 10.89 -21.94
C ASP A 24 7.20 10.69 -22.57
N ARG A 25 7.44 11.21 -23.79
CA ARG A 25 8.75 11.08 -24.45
C ARG A 25 9.70 12.26 -24.22
N ALA A 26 9.18 13.45 -23.89
CA ALA A 26 10.00 14.62 -23.57
C ALA A 26 10.54 14.62 -22.13
N THR A 27 9.96 13.82 -21.23
CA THR A 27 10.33 13.81 -19.80
C THR A 27 11.41 12.78 -19.47
N ARG A 28 11.76 11.87 -20.40
CA ARG A 28 12.71 10.76 -20.15
C ARG A 28 14.17 11.07 -20.47
N GLN A 29 14.51 12.26 -20.96
CA GLN A 29 15.91 12.59 -21.30
C GLN A 29 16.55 13.73 -20.48
N THR A 30 15.84 14.36 -19.54
CA THR A 30 16.40 15.49 -18.76
C THR A 30 16.51 15.24 -17.26
N THR A 31 16.02 14.11 -16.72
CA THR A 31 16.07 13.81 -15.28
C THR A 31 16.83 12.53 -14.93
N ALA A 32 17.68 12.05 -15.84
CA ALA A 32 18.60 10.93 -15.58
C ALA A 32 19.87 11.35 -14.81
N GLY A 33 19.92 12.56 -14.29
CA GLY A 33 21.05 13.03 -13.48
C GLY A 33 20.66 14.23 -12.64
N LEU A 34 20.12 14.00 -11.45
CA LEU A 34 20.41 14.76 -10.23
C LEU A 34 19.56 14.14 -9.09
N PHE A 35 20.26 13.56 -8.12
CA PHE A 35 19.82 12.99 -6.85
C PHE A 35 18.57 13.65 -6.20
N GLY A 36 17.60 12.83 -5.75
CA GLY A 36 16.48 13.26 -4.87
C GLY A 36 15.10 12.59 -5.03
N SER A 37 14.97 11.48 -5.76
CA SER A 37 13.64 10.97 -6.19
C SER A 37 12.88 10.07 -5.20
N THR A 38 13.52 9.51 -4.16
CA THR A 38 12.87 8.60 -3.21
C THR A 38 12.16 9.32 -2.07
N ASP A 39 12.71 10.45 -1.61
CA ASP A 39 12.15 11.19 -0.46
C ASP A 39 10.82 11.87 -0.78
N THR A 40 10.70 12.45 -1.98
CA THR A 40 9.46 13.15 -2.38
C THR A 40 8.26 12.22 -2.52
N ARG A 41 8.48 10.97 -2.97
CA ARG A 41 7.43 9.95 -3.08
C ARG A 41 7.03 9.42 -1.70
N THR A 42 8.00 9.17 -0.83
CA THR A 42 7.77 8.70 0.53
C THR A 42 6.97 9.73 1.35
N GLU A 43 7.33 11.02 1.26
CA GLU A 43 6.58 12.08 1.94
C GLU A 43 5.16 12.25 1.37
N ALA A 44 4.96 12.06 0.07
CA ALA A 44 3.62 12.06 -0.53
C ALA A 44 2.75 10.90 -0.03
N ASP A 45 3.33 9.69 0.08
CA ASP A 45 2.62 8.51 0.62
C ASP A 45 2.26 8.69 2.11
N LEU A 46 3.15 9.29 2.92
CA LEU A 46 2.85 9.64 4.32
C LEU A 46 1.68 10.63 4.41
N LEU A 47 1.71 11.65 3.55
CA LEU A 47 0.67 12.67 3.49
C LEU A 47 -0.67 12.09 3.03
N GLU A 48 -0.67 11.13 2.11
CA GLU A 48 -1.86 10.41 1.68
C GLU A 48 -2.51 9.65 2.84
N ILE A 49 -1.72 8.91 3.63
CA ILE A 49 -2.21 8.19 4.82
C ILE A 49 -2.85 9.19 5.81
N ASP A 50 -2.19 10.32 6.05
CA ASP A 50 -2.69 11.35 6.96
C ASP A 50 -3.96 12.04 6.43
N GLN A 51 -4.13 12.16 5.12
CA GLN A 51 -5.37 12.65 4.51
C GLN A 51 -6.51 11.64 4.67
N VAL A 52 -6.25 10.36 4.42
CA VAL A 52 -7.24 9.29 4.64
C VAL A 52 -7.68 9.27 6.11
N ALA A 53 -6.76 9.41 7.05
CA ALA A 53 -7.07 9.46 8.48
C ALA A 53 -8.02 10.62 8.89
N LYS A 54 -7.98 11.74 8.14
CA LYS A 54 -8.81 12.93 8.37
C LYS A 54 -10.22 12.83 7.78
N LEU A 55 -10.53 11.79 7.01
CA LEU A 55 -11.88 11.59 6.48
C LEU A 55 -12.89 11.47 7.62
N THR A 56 -14.10 12.00 7.43
CA THR A 56 -15.12 12.02 8.49
C THR A 56 -15.83 10.68 8.66
N ARG A 57 -15.91 9.87 7.60
CA ARG A 57 -16.61 8.58 7.59
C ARG A 57 -15.62 7.44 7.76
N ASP A 58 -15.88 6.56 8.73
CA ASP A 58 -15.04 5.39 9.02
C ASP A 58 -14.94 4.43 7.82
N SER A 59 -16.04 4.23 7.08
CA SER A 59 -16.06 3.41 5.86
C SER A 59 -15.10 3.95 4.79
N ALA A 60 -15.03 5.28 4.63
CA ALA A 60 -14.13 5.91 3.67
C ALA A 60 -12.66 5.83 4.12
N LYS A 61 -12.41 5.89 5.44
CA LYS A 61 -11.08 5.63 6.00
C LYS A 61 -10.65 4.19 5.72
N PHE A 62 -11.53 3.23 5.98
CA PHE A 62 -11.27 1.82 5.74
C PHE A 62 -10.93 1.54 4.27
N GLU A 63 -11.76 2.02 3.34
CA GLU A 63 -11.50 1.89 1.90
C GLU A 63 -10.17 2.53 1.49
N GLY A 64 -9.88 3.74 1.99
CA GLY A 64 -8.62 4.43 1.71
C GLY A 64 -7.40 3.69 2.23
N PHE A 65 -7.44 3.23 3.49
CA PHE A 65 -6.33 2.48 4.07
C PHE A 65 -6.15 1.11 3.39
N MET A 66 -7.23 0.44 3.00
CA MET A 66 -7.18 -0.82 2.26
C MET A 66 -6.55 -0.64 0.87
N ALA A 67 -6.88 0.45 0.18
CA ALA A 67 -6.28 0.80 -1.11
C ALA A 67 -4.77 1.09 -0.99
N ILE A 68 -4.32 1.67 0.12
CA ILE A 68 -2.89 1.87 0.37
C ILE A 68 -2.22 0.53 0.74
N ALA A 69 -2.80 -0.24 1.65
CA ALA A 69 -2.25 -1.53 2.12
C ALA A 69 -2.09 -2.58 1.00
N SER A 70 -2.98 -2.55 0.00
CA SER A 70 -2.93 -3.46 -1.16
C SER A 70 -1.82 -3.14 -2.17
N ARG A 71 -1.04 -2.06 -1.97
CA ARG A 71 0.07 -1.71 -2.87
C ARG A 71 1.21 -2.73 -2.74
N PRO A 72 1.75 -3.26 -3.86
CA PRO A 72 2.71 -4.37 -3.84
C PRO A 72 4.12 -4.02 -3.31
N SER A 73 4.41 -2.74 -3.06
CA SER A 73 5.75 -2.28 -2.65
C SER A 73 5.65 -1.00 -1.80
N LEU A 74 5.15 -1.14 -0.57
CA LEU A 74 5.21 -0.05 0.40
C LEU A 74 6.57 -0.04 1.11
N PRO A 75 7.26 1.11 1.20
CA PRO A 75 8.46 1.23 2.02
C PRO A 75 8.19 0.92 3.50
N PRO A 76 9.14 0.33 4.24
CA PRO A 76 9.02 0.03 5.67
C PRO A 76 8.44 1.17 6.52
N ARG A 77 8.96 2.38 6.37
CA ARG A 77 8.49 3.59 7.06
C ARG A 77 7.00 3.88 6.80
N ILE A 78 6.54 3.67 5.56
CA ILE A 78 5.14 3.86 5.16
C ILE A 78 4.26 2.78 5.77
N GLN A 79 4.71 1.52 5.79
CA GLN A 79 3.96 0.42 6.39
C GLN A 79 3.78 0.63 7.90
N ALA A 80 4.83 1.05 8.61
CA ALA A 80 4.78 1.34 10.03
C ALA A 80 3.81 2.51 10.34
N HIS A 81 3.89 3.58 9.55
CA HIS A 81 2.99 4.73 9.69
C HIS A 81 1.54 4.36 9.38
N LEU A 82 1.30 3.59 8.32
CA LEU A 82 -0.02 3.08 7.97
C LEU A 82 -0.60 2.23 9.10
N ALA A 83 0.16 1.25 9.62
CA ALA A 83 -0.31 0.39 10.70
C ALA A 83 -0.72 1.21 11.94
N ARG A 84 0.11 2.18 12.35
CA ARG A 84 -0.19 3.08 13.47
C ARG A 84 -1.45 3.90 13.20
N ARG A 85 -1.56 4.54 12.03
CA ARG A 85 -2.70 5.40 11.67
C ARG A 85 -4.00 4.63 11.55
N VAL A 86 -3.97 3.43 10.98
CA VAL A 86 -5.13 2.53 10.87
C VAL A 86 -5.66 2.21 12.26
N MET A 87 -4.78 1.77 13.16
CA MET A 87 -5.17 1.49 14.54
C MET A 87 -5.78 2.74 15.18
N ASP A 88 -5.16 3.92 15.05
CA ASP A 88 -5.62 5.16 15.65
C ASP A 88 -6.92 5.71 15.10
N SER A 89 -7.17 5.55 13.81
CA SER A 89 -8.20 6.31 13.10
C SER A 89 -9.48 5.54 12.86
N LEU A 90 -9.41 4.20 12.80
CA LEU A 90 -10.57 3.33 12.62
C LEU A 90 -11.18 2.95 13.97
N TYR A 91 -12.51 2.84 14.00
CA TYR A 91 -13.22 2.45 15.23
C TYR A 91 -13.44 0.94 15.32
N SER A 92 -13.70 0.27 14.19
CA SER A 92 -13.97 -1.17 14.14
C SER A 92 -12.67 -1.98 14.24
N GLU A 93 -12.57 -2.85 15.26
CA GLU A 93 -11.43 -3.77 15.41
C GLU A 93 -11.31 -4.74 14.23
N LYS A 94 -12.43 -5.13 13.62
CA LYS A 94 -12.44 -6.00 12.44
C LYS A 94 -11.88 -5.30 11.21
N ASP A 95 -12.16 -4.01 11.07
CA ASP A 95 -11.70 -3.21 9.93
C ASP A 95 -10.20 -2.93 10.06
N ILE A 96 -9.75 -2.64 11.29
CA ILE A 96 -8.33 -2.57 11.62
C ILE A 96 -7.65 -3.90 11.28
N GLN A 97 -8.18 -5.03 11.75
CA GLN A 97 -7.63 -6.35 11.47
C GLN A 97 -7.48 -6.59 9.97
N ALA A 98 -8.54 -6.37 9.18
CA ALA A 98 -8.53 -6.62 7.75
C ALA A 98 -7.47 -5.78 7.02
N VAL A 99 -7.31 -4.50 7.37
CA VAL A 99 -6.27 -3.64 6.76
C VAL A 99 -4.87 -4.12 7.15
N LEU A 100 -4.66 -4.49 8.41
CA LEU A 100 -3.36 -4.98 8.87
C LEU A 100 -3.02 -6.33 8.21
N GLU A 101 -3.98 -7.23 8.06
CA GLU A 101 -3.79 -8.50 7.34
C GLU A 101 -3.44 -8.26 5.87
N GLN A 102 -4.12 -7.31 5.21
CA GLN A 102 -3.81 -6.94 3.84
C GLN A 102 -2.38 -6.37 3.71
N LEU A 103 -1.93 -5.58 4.69
CA LEU A 103 -0.57 -5.06 4.75
C LEU A 103 0.46 -6.20 4.91
N MET A 104 0.09 -7.26 5.65
CA MET A 104 0.92 -8.45 5.86
C MET A 104 1.01 -9.36 4.64
N ASP A 105 0.07 -9.29 3.69
CA ASP A 105 0.14 -10.05 2.44
C ASP A 105 1.26 -9.55 1.50
N GLY A 106 1.76 -8.34 1.71
CA GLY A 106 2.88 -7.75 0.97
C GLY A 106 4.26 -8.08 1.55
N ARG A 107 5.27 -7.29 1.16
CA ARG A 107 6.62 -7.35 1.76
C ARG A 107 6.61 -6.74 3.16
N PHE A 108 6.13 -7.49 4.14
CA PHE A 108 5.93 -6.99 5.50
C PHE A 108 7.25 -6.61 6.20
N SER A 109 7.31 -5.37 6.69
CA SER A 109 8.51 -4.80 7.31
C SER A 109 8.61 -5.10 8.82
N CYS A 110 9.85 -5.13 9.33
CA CYS A 110 10.07 -5.33 10.77
C CYS A 110 9.57 -4.16 11.62
N GLU A 111 9.61 -2.94 11.07
CA GLU A 111 9.06 -1.76 11.72
C GLU A 111 7.54 -1.86 11.88
N ALA A 112 6.82 -2.22 10.81
CA ALA A 112 5.37 -2.44 10.89
C ALA A 112 5.02 -3.59 11.84
N LYS A 113 5.79 -4.68 11.82
CA LYS A 113 5.63 -5.78 12.79
C LYS A 113 5.72 -5.27 14.23
N LYS A 114 6.76 -4.49 14.54
CA LYS A 114 6.99 -3.93 15.86
C LYS A 114 5.83 -3.02 16.28
N GLU A 115 5.37 -2.13 15.41
CA GLU A 115 4.24 -1.23 15.68
C GLU A 115 2.96 -2.00 16.01
N ILE A 116 2.64 -3.04 15.22
CA ILE A 116 1.46 -3.87 15.49
C ILE A 116 1.59 -4.60 16.82
N LEU A 117 2.74 -5.25 17.07
CA LEU A 117 2.97 -5.99 18.32
C LEU A 117 2.90 -5.10 19.56
N GLN A 118 3.43 -3.87 19.49
CA GLN A 118 3.38 -2.91 20.61
C GLN A 118 1.96 -2.43 20.91
N ASN A 119 1.09 -2.39 19.90
CA ASN A 119 -0.28 -1.90 20.02
C ASN A 119 -1.34 -3.02 20.09
N LEU A 120 -0.94 -4.30 20.14
CA LEU A 120 -1.86 -5.44 20.25
C LEU A 120 -2.80 -5.36 21.46
N ASN A 121 -2.39 -4.69 22.54
CA ASN A 121 -3.21 -4.53 23.74
C ASN A 121 -4.41 -3.59 23.54
N ARG A 122 -4.47 -2.87 22.42
CA ARG A 122 -5.61 -2.01 22.08
C ARG A 122 -6.86 -2.81 21.72
N PHE A 123 -6.69 -3.98 21.12
CA PHE A 123 -7.79 -4.84 20.73
C PHE A 123 -8.44 -5.45 21.98
N LYS A 124 -9.73 -5.19 22.18
CA LYS A 124 -10.54 -5.77 23.25
C LYS A 124 -10.84 -7.24 22.95
N SER A 125 -10.95 -7.61 21.67
CA SER A 125 -11.20 -8.99 21.26
C SER A 125 -9.93 -9.85 21.34
N ASN A 126 -9.96 -10.89 22.19
CA ASN A 126 -8.89 -11.87 22.29
C ASN A 126 -8.70 -12.68 21.00
N ASP A 127 -9.78 -12.93 20.27
CA ASP A 127 -9.74 -13.70 19.02
C ASP A 127 -8.95 -12.92 17.97
N ILE A 128 -9.21 -11.62 17.82
CA ILE A 128 -8.51 -10.73 16.88
C ILE A 128 -7.02 -10.65 17.22
N ARG A 129 -6.67 -10.49 18.51
CA ARG A 129 -5.26 -10.49 18.94
C ARG A 129 -4.56 -11.78 18.58
N THR A 130 -5.21 -12.91 18.83
CA THR A 130 -4.66 -14.24 18.58
C THR A 130 -4.46 -14.47 17.08
N GLU A 131 -5.43 -14.07 16.26
CA GLU A 131 -5.37 -14.21 14.82
C GLU A 131 -4.24 -13.37 14.20
N LEU A 132 -4.12 -12.10 14.61
CA LEU A 132 -3.01 -11.24 14.18
C LEU A 132 -1.64 -11.81 14.59
N LEU A 133 -1.52 -12.33 15.82
CA LEU A 133 -0.29 -12.96 16.29
C LEU A 133 0.04 -14.22 15.48
N LEU A 134 -0.95 -15.08 15.21
CA LEU A 134 -0.77 -16.26 14.38
C LEU A 134 -0.35 -15.88 12.96
N ARG A 135 -0.94 -14.84 12.37
CA ARG A 135 -0.57 -14.34 11.05
C ARG A 135 0.87 -13.84 11.04
N ILE A 136 1.27 -13.03 12.02
CA ILE A 136 2.63 -12.52 12.18
C ILE A 136 3.64 -13.66 12.33
N ASN A 137 3.31 -14.70 13.11
CA ASN A 137 4.20 -15.84 13.32
C ASN A 137 4.33 -16.76 12.10
N ARG A 138 3.31 -16.81 11.22
CA ARG A 138 3.39 -17.58 9.96
C ARG A 138 4.30 -16.91 8.93
N MET A 139 4.49 -15.60 9.00
CA MET A 139 5.43 -14.90 8.14
C MET A 139 6.86 -15.18 8.62
N SER A 140 7.61 -15.94 7.82
CA SER A 140 8.92 -16.49 8.12
C SER A 140 10.08 -15.47 8.19
N GLY A 141 9.77 -14.19 8.16
CA GLY A 141 10.72 -13.09 8.28
C GLY A 141 10.02 -11.76 8.07
N CYS A 142 10.63 -10.69 8.57
CA CYS A 142 10.24 -9.34 8.23
C CYS A 142 11.40 -8.67 7.50
N PHE A 143 11.11 -7.74 6.60
CA PHE A 143 12.13 -7.03 5.86
C PHE A 143 12.65 -5.83 6.67
N GLU A 144 13.97 -5.75 6.85
CA GLU A 144 14.65 -4.57 7.39
C GLU A 144 15.16 -3.72 6.22
N GLU A 145 14.91 -2.41 6.27
CA GLU A 145 15.59 -1.48 5.38
C GLU A 145 17.05 -1.37 5.85
N PRO A 146 18.05 -1.51 4.97
CA PRO A 146 19.44 -1.34 5.38
C PRO A 146 19.66 0.10 5.87
N ALA A 147 20.27 0.23 7.05
CA ALA A 147 20.53 1.52 7.72
C ALA A 147 21.46 2.47 6.93
N ASP A 148 22.12 1.99 5.87
CA ASP A 148 23.23 2.66 5.18
C ASP A 148 22.83 3.58 4.01
N ALA A 149 21.67 4.24 4.06
CA ALA A 149 21.32 5.27 3.07
C ALA A 149 21.36 6.71 3.61
N SER A 150 21.47 6.91 4.93
CA SER A 150 21.43 8.26 5.53
C SER A 150 22.77 8.80 6.01
N GLU A 151 23.81 7.99 6.14
CA GLU A 151 25.06 8.43 6.81
C GLU A 151 26.19 8.86 5.84
N ALA A 152 26.02 8.68 4.52
CA ALA A 152 27.05 9.06 3.54
C ALA A 152 27.00 10.54 3.08
N ALA A 153 26.06 11.35 3.59
CA ALA A 153 25.94 12.77 3.20
C ALA A 153 26.59 13.76 4.20
N HIS A 154 27.15 13.29 5.31
CA HIS A 154 27.70 14.15 6.38
C HIS A 154 29.16 13.86 6.78
N ALA A 155 29.96 13.30 5.89
CA ALA A 155 31.42 13.36 5.97
C ALA A 155 31.93 14.02 4.68
N SER A 156 31.99 15.35 4.67
CA SER A 156 33.23 16.15 4.81
C SER A 156 34.19 15.99 3.63
#